data_AF-A0A950KT68-F1
#
_entry.id   AF-A0A950KT68-F1
#
_cell.length_a   1.000
_cell.length_b   1.000
_cell.length_c   1.000
_cell.angle_alpha   90.00
_cell.angle_beta   90.00
_cell.angle_gamma   90.00
#
_symmetry.space_group_name_H-M   'P 1'
#
loop_
_entity.id
_entity.type
_entity.pdbx_description
1 polymer ?
#
loop_
_entity_poly.entity_id
_entity_poly.type
_entity_poly.pdbx_seq_one_letter_code
_entity_poly.pdbx_strand_id
1 'polypeptide(L)'
;MAIRSLRTFHLPSAGALPVDVTAGRGGQIWFTEFAADKIGRIRPDGHIDEFRVPTPGAGPYQLAALPDGRVFFTEFNTNKIGRVDQAGAVSELSLGGGSTRRPWDHDRGRQRVDR
;
A
#
# COMPACT_ATOMS: atom_id res chain seq x y z
N MET A 1 0.75 4.19 32.31
CA MET A 1 -0.41 4.48 31.43
C MET A 1 -0.95 3.14 30.97
N ALA A 2 -2.12 2.70 31.44
CA ALA A 2 -2.69 1.40 31.08
C ALA A 2 -3.53 1.53 29.80
N ILE A 3 -3.40 0.57 28.89
CA ILE A 3 -4.22 0.48 27.67
C ILE A 3 -5.65 0.19 28.14
N ARG A 4 -6.61 1.09 27.84
CA ARG A 4 -7.96 1.03 28.44
C ARG A 4 -8.97 0.18 27.66
N SER A 5 -8.65 -0.26 26.44
CA SER A 5 -9.44 -1.27 25.70
C SER A 5 -8.69 -1.73 24.44
N LEU A 6 -8.99 -2.95 23.98
CA LEU A 6 -8.55 -3.49 22.69
C LEU A 6 -9.81 -3.85 21.89
N ARG A 7 -9.86 -3.47 20.62
CA ARG A 7 -10.90 -3.87 19.67
C ARG A 7 -10.27 -4.61 18.51
N THR A 8 -10.85 -5.75 18.15
CA THR A 8 -10.47 -6.55 16.98
C THR A 8 -11.53 -6.45 15.89
N PHE A 9 -11.11 -6.62 14.65
CA PHE A 9 -11.97 -6.56 13.48
C PHE A 9 -11.75 -7.80 12.62
N HIS A 10 -12.82 -8.52 12.30
CA HIS A 10 -12.78 -9.61 11.34
C HIS A 10 -12.96 -9.05 9.94
N LEU A 11 -12.02 -9.36 9.06
CA LEU A 11 -12.09 -8.94 7.67
C LEU A 11 -13.10 -9.81 6.91
N PRO A 12 -13.93 -9.23 6.02
CA PRO A 12 -14.77 -9.98 5.10
C PRO A 12 -13.99 -11.01 4.26
N SER A 13 -12.79 -10.64 3.80
CA SER A 13 -11.90 -11.54 3.08
C SER A 13 -11.14 -12.49 4.00
N ALA A 14 -11.47 -13.79 3.91
CA ALA A 14 -10.72 -14.83 4.61
C ALA A 14 -9.28 -14.92 4.07
N GLY A 15 -8.30 -15.04 4.99
CA GLY A 15 -6.88 -15.16 4.61
C GLY A 15 -6.30 -13.91 3.95
N ALA A 16 -6.87 -12.73 4.19
CA ALA A 16 -6.51 -11.48 3.52
C ALA A 16 -5.04 -11.04 3.62
N LEU A 17 -4.32 -11.49 4.67
CA LEU A 17 -2.95 -11.07 5.00
C LEU A 17 -2.80 -9.53 4.99
N PRO A 18 -3.38 -8.81 5.97
CA PRO A 18 -3.16 -7.38 6.08
C PRO A 18 -1.70 -7.06 6.40
N VAL A 19 -1.10 -6.11 5.68
CA VAL A 19 0.35 -5.81 5.77
C VAL A 19 0.64 -4.44 6.36
N ASP A 20 0.07 -3.39 5.79
CA ASP A 20 0.33 -2.01 6.20
C ASP A 20 -0.98 -1.27 6.50
N VAL A 21 -0.90 -0.19 7.28
CA VAL A 21 -2.06 0.59 7.71
C VAL A 21 -1.71 2.06 7.84
N THR A 22 -2.63 2.93 7.44
CA THR A 22 -2.48 4.38 7.59
C THR A 22 -3.78 5.05 8.04
N ALA A 23 -3.65 6.18 8.72
CA ALA A 23 -4.80 7.02 9.06
C ALA A 23 -5.30 7.76 7.82
N GLY A 24 -6.60 7.63 7.55
CA GLY A 24 -7.31 8.41 6.54
C GLY A 24 -8.01 9.63 7.12
N ARG A 25 -8.63 10.41 6.23
CA ARG A 25 -9.43 11.57 6.62
C ARG A 25 -10.68 11.15 7.40
N GLY A 26 -11.07 11.95 8.40
CA GLY A 26 -12.32 11.75 9.13
C GLY A 26 -12.33 10.53 10.06
N GLY A 27 -11.16 10.11 10.56
CA GLY A 27 -11.03 8.97 11.47
C GLY A 27 -11.13 7.60 10.78
N GLN A 28 -11.06 7.58 9.45
CA GLN A 28 -10.94 6.34 8.69
C GLN A 28 -9.56 5.72 8.88
N ILE A 29 -9.49 4.40 8.78
CA ILE A 29 -8.24 3.64 8.75
C ILE A 29 -8.21 2.89 7.42
N TRP A 30 -7.12 3.03 6.67
CA TRP A 30 -6.92 2.32 5.42
C TRP A 30 -5.82 1.29 5.59
N PHE A 31 -5.97 0.12 4.99
CA PHE A 31 -5.00 -0.97 5.07
C PHE A 31 -4.90 -1.74 3.76
N THR A 32 -3.77 -2.40 3.54
CA THR A 32 -3.58 -3.31 2.39
C THR A 32 -3.96 -4.73 2.78
N GLU A 33 -4.50 -5.51 1.83
CA GLU A 33 -4.75 -6.95 1.96
C GLU A 33 -3.97 -7.69 0.88
N PHE A 34 -2.76 -8.13 1.22
CA PHE A 34 -1.79 -8.62 0.26
C PHE A 34 -2.28 -9.86 -0.51
N ALA A 35 -2.83 -10.85 0.19
CA ALA A 35 -3.26 -12.10 -0.43
C ALA A 35 -4.63 -11.99 -1.11
N ALA A 36 -5.45 -11.02 -0.72
CA ALA A 36 -6.80 -10.85 -1.25
C ALA A 36 -6.88 -9.93 -2.47
N ASP A 37 -5.78 -9.28 -2.85
CA ASP A 37 -5.71 -8.22 -3.85
C ASP A 37 -6.73 -7.10 -3.58
N LYS A 38 -6.76 -6.60 -2.34
CA LYS A 38 -7.67 -5.52 -1.93
C LYS A 38 -6.98 -4.43 -1.13
N ILE A 39 -7.62 -3.26 -1.13
CA ILE A 39 -7.41 -2.22 -0.14
C ILE A 39 -8.62 -2.19 0.77
N GLY A 40 -8.42 -2.28 2.07
CA GLY A 40 -9.48 -2.20 3.06
C GLY A 40 -9.59 -0.82 3.68
N ARG A 41 -10.80 -0.46 4.11
CA ARG A 41 -11.10 0.76 4.87
C ARG A 41 -12.01 0.46 6.04
N ILE A 42 -11.56 0.78 7.24
CA ILE A 42 -12.38 0.80 8.44
C ILE A 42 -12.90 2.23 8.67
N ARG A 43 -14.22 2.38 8.75
CA ARG A 43 -14.87 3.65 9.11
C ARG A 43 -14.87 3.86 10.64
N PRO A 44 -15.11 5.08 11.14
CA PRO A 44 -15.15 5.33 12.60
C PRO A 44 -16.17 4.49 13.38
N ASP A 45 -17.27 4.10 12.75
CA ASP A 45 -18.28 3.19 13.31
C ASP A 45 -17.80 1.72 13.34
N GLY A 46 -16.70 1.41 12.66
CA GLY A 46 -16.11 0.10 12.53
C GLY A 46 -16.61 -0.72 11.34
N HIS A 47 -17.42 -0.14 10.45
CA HIS A 47 -17.77 -0.79 9.19
C HIS A 47 -16.53 -0.93 8.31
N ILE A 48 -16.37 -2.09 7.67
CA ILE A 48 -15.24 -2.40 6.79
C ILE A 48 -15.73 -2.41 5.35
N ASP A 49 -15.08 -1.60 4.52
CA ASP A 49 -15.20 -1.65 3.07
C ASP A 49 -13.93 -2.30 2.50
N GLU A 50 -14.06 -3.14 1.49
CA GLU A 50 -12.92 -3.69 0.76
C GLU A 50 -13.02 -3.34 -0.73
N PHE A 51 -11.92 -2.84 -1.30
CA PHE A 51 -11.84 -2.37 -2.67
C PHE A 51 -10.89 -3.25 -3.45
N ARG A 52 -11.40 -3.92 -4.49
CA ARG A 52 -10.61 -4.82 -5.33
C ARG A 52 -9.56 -4.04 -6.12
N VAL A 53 -8.31 -4.50 -6.06
CA VAL A 53 -7.26 -4.09 -6.98
C VAL A 53 -7.51 -4.76 -8.34
N PRO A 54 -7.56 -4.01 -9.46
CA PRO A 54 -7.90 -4.58 -10.76
C PRO A 54 -6.98 -5.70 -11.23
N THR A 55 -5.68 -5.60 -10.96
CA THR A 55 -4.68 -6.60 -11.34
C THR A 55 -4.75 -7.83 -10.43
N PRO A 56 -5.01 -9.02 -10.97
CA PRO A 56 -4.95 -10.26 -10.19
C PRO A 56 -3.51 -10.55 -9.74
N GLY A 57 -3.34 -10.96 -8.48
CA GLY A 57 -2.04 -11.26 -7.87
C GLY A 57 -1.16 -10.03 -7.66
N ALA A 58 -1.72 -8.82 -7.66
CA ALA A 58 -1.00 -7.56 -7.51
C ALA A 58 -0.17 -7.49 -6.22
N GLY A 59 -0.68 -8.08 -5.14
CA GLY A 59 -0.03 -8.03 -3.83
C GLY A 59 0.14 -6.59 -3.32
N PRO A 60 -0.94 -5.84 -3.07
CA PRO A 60 -0.85 -4.49 -2.51
C PRO A 60 -0.10 -4.54 -1.17
N TYR A 61 0.88 -3.64 -0.97
CA TYR A 61 1.85 -3.78 0.13
C TYR A 61 1.88 -2.58 1.07
N GLN A 62 2.56 -1.50 0.71
CA GLN A 62 2.60 -0.27 1.51
C GLN A 62 1.59 0.75 0.99
N LEU A 63 1.08 1.60 1.86
CA LEU A 63 0.15 2.65 1.48
C LEU A 63 0.37 3.98 2.20
N ALA A 64 -0.06 5.06 1.57
CA ALA A 64 -0.01 6.41 2.13
C ALA A 64 -1.29 7.18 1.79
N ALA A 65 -1.92 7.77 2.80
CA ALA A 65 -3.05 8.66 2.63
C ALA A 65 -2.58 10.10 2.37
N LEU A 66 -3.30 10.79 1.49
CA LEU A 66 -3.09 12.20 1.19
C LEU A 66 -4.17 13.08 1.87
N PRO A 67 -3.90 14.38 2.07
CA PRO A 67 -4.86 15.30 2.70
C PRO A 67 -6.21 15.42 1.97
N ASP A 68 -6.21 15.20 0.66
CA ASP A 68 -7.44 15.18 -0.15
C ASP A 68 -8.25 13.88 0.01
N GLY A 69 -7.79 12.94 0.84
CA GLY A 69 -8.44 11.67 1.14
C GLY A 69 -8.25 10.58 0.09
N ARG A 70 -7.41 10.80 -0.93
CA ARG A 70 -6.92 9.71 -1.77
C ARG A 70 -5.88 8.90 -1.00
N VAL A 71 -5.78 7.62 -1.33
CA VAL A 71 -4.74 6.73 -0.79
C VAL A 71 -3.99 6.13 -1.96
N PHE A 72 -2.67 6.23 -1.92
CA PHE A 72 -1.77 5.58 -2.87
C PHE A 72 -1.18 4.33 -2.23
N PHE A 73 -0.96 3.29 -3.04
CA PHE A 73 -0.36 2.05 -2.59
C PHE A 73 0.58 1.49 -3.64
N THR A 74 1.52 0.66 -3.21
CA THR A 74 2.41 -0.10 -4.10
C THR A 74 1.84 -1.49 -4.36
N GLU A 75 1.95 -1.97 -5.60
CA GLU A 75 1.67 -3.36 -5.95
C GLU A 75 3.01 -4.11 -5.97
N PHE A 76 3.25 -4.98 -4.98
CA PHE A 76 4.57 -5.59 -4.76
C PHE A 76 4.97 -6.59 -5.85
N ASN A 77 3.99 -7.33 -6.39
CA ASN A 77 4.25 -8.36 -7.39
C ASN A 77 4.26 -7.82 -8.82
N THR A 78 4.01 -6.52 -9.00
CA THR A 78 3.88 -5.89 -10.30
C THR A 78 4.71 -4.61 -10.34
N ASN A 79 4.80 -3.96 -11.51
CA ASN A 79 5.50 -2.69 -11.66
C ASN A 79 4.51 -1.53 -11.70
N LYS A 80 3.65 -1.43 -10.68
CA LYS A 80 2.53 -0.48 -10.64
C LYS A 80 2.42 0.26 -9.31
N ILE A 81 1.83 1.44 -9.40
CA ILE A 81 1.31 2.20 -8.26
C ILE A 81 -0.21 2.22 -8.37
N GLY A 82 -0.88 1.80 -7.31
CA GLY A 82 -2.32 1.89 -7.20
C GLY A 82 -2.76 3.16 -6.46
N ARG A 83 -4.00 3.56 -6.71
CA ARG A 83 -4.67 4.66 -6.02
C ARG A 83 -6.12 4.29 -5.79
N VAL A 84 -6.62 4.53 -4.58
CA VAL A 84 -8.05 4.50 -4.26
C VAL A 84 -8.51 5.90 -3.86
N ASP A 85 -9.67 6.32 -4.38
CA ASP A 85 -10.29 7.58 -3.99
C ASP A 85 -11.27 7.41 -2.81
N GLN A 86 -11.85 8.52 -2.35
CA GLN A 86 -12.77 8.49 -1.20
C GLN A 86 -14.06 7.69 -1.47
N ALA A 87 -14.50 7.61 -2.73
CA ALA A 87 -15.67 6.84 -3.13
C ALA A 87 -15.35 5.33 -3.24
N GLY A 88 -14.07 4.96 -3.17
CA GLY A 88 -13.60 3.59 -3.28
C GLY A 88 -13.23 3.17 -4.70
N ALA A 89 -13.15 4.11 -5.65
CA ALA A 89 -12.73 3.78 -7.00
C ALA A 89 -11.21 3.56 -7.03
N VAL A 90 -10.80 2.39 -7.53
CA VAL A 90 -9.39 1.99 -7.64
C VAL A 90 -8.91 2.21 -9.07
N SER A 91 -7.72 2.82 -9.19
CA SER A 91 -7.02 3.02 -10.46
C SER A 91 -5.55 2.63 -10.32
N GLU A 92 -4.96 2.12 -11.39
CA GLU A 92 -3.56 1.67 -11.41
C GLU A 92 -2.75 2.50 -12.42
N LEU A 93 -1.49 2.76 -12.07
CA LEU A 93 -0.52 3.38 -12.94
C LEU A 93 0.65 2.42 -13.15
N SER A 94 0.78 1.90 -14.38
CA SER A 94 1.95 1.14 -14.81
C SER A 94 3.17 2.03 -14.93
N LEU A 95 4.28 1.62 -14.32
CA LEU A 95 5.56 2.35 -14.37
C LEU A 95 6.39 2.01 -15.63
N GLY A 96 5.87 1.19 -16.55
CA GLY A 96 6.55 0.80 -17.78
C GLY A 96 7.52 -0.37 -17.61
N GLY A 97 8.50 -0.49 -18.51
CA GLY A 97 9.55 -1.51 -18.43
C GLY A 97 10.31 -1.38 -17.10
N GLY A 98 10.48 -2.50 -16.39
CA GLY A 98 10.98 -2.57 -15.02
C GLY A 98 12.18 -1.66 -14.75
N SER A 99 12.28 -1.16 -13.51
CA SER A 99 13.44 -0.43 -13.02
C SER A 99 14.70 -1.13 -13.53
N THR A 100 15.42 -0.49 -14.46
CA THR A 100 16.78 -0.90 -14.74
C THR A 100 17.49 -0.62 -13.43
N ARG A 101 17.64 -1.65 -12.61
CA ARG A 101 18.52 -1.64 -11.46
C ARG A 101 19.89 -1.35 -12.04
N ARG A 102 20.23 -0.07 -12.22
CA ARG A 102 21.59 0.34 -12.54
C ARG A 102 22.37 -0.22 -11.36
N PRO A 103 23.32 -1.15 -11.59
CA PRO A 103 24.18 -1.59 -10.51
C PRO A 103 24.74 -0.34 -9.84
N TRP A 104 24.76 -0.32 -8.50
CA TRP A 104 25.47 0.73 -7.79
C TRP A 104 26.92 0.65 -8.26
N ASP A 105 27.36 1.59 -9.11
CA ASP A 105 28.76 1.72 -9.54
C ASP A 105 29.59 2.16 -8.32
N HIS A 106 29.91 1.22 -7.43
CA HIS A 106 30.87 1.45 -6.34
C HIS A 106 32.30 1.69 -6.88
N ASP A 107 32.54 1.42 -8.17
CA ASP A 107 33.86 1.50 -8.79
C ASP A 107 34.24 2.88 -9.33
N ARG A 108 33.34 3.88 -9.31
CA ARG A 108 33.68 5.25 -9.73
C ARG A 108 34.37 6.11 -8.67
N GLY A 109 34.81 5.50 -7.57
CA GLY A 109 35.54 6.17 -6.48
C GLY A 109 37.04 5.88 -6.38
N ARG A 110 37.61 4.94 -7.15
CA ARG A 110 39.06 4.65 -7.10
C ARG A 110 39.79 5.16 -8.34
N GLN A 111 39.81 6.47 -8.54
CA GLN A 111 40.95 7.04 -9.26
C GLN A 111 42.12 7.11 -8.29
N ARG A 112 43.09 6.20 -8.51
CA ARG A 112 44.41 6.23 -7.90
C ARG A 112 45.02 7.61 -8.10
N VAL A 113 45.32 8.29 -6.99
CA VAL A 113 46.34 9.34 -6.97
C VAL A 113 47.68 8.61 -6.93
N ASP A 114 48.16 8.16 -8.09
CA ASP A 114 49.53 7.70 -8.28
C ASP A 114 50.04 8.31 -9.60
N ARG A 115 50.69 9.47 -9.50
CA ARG A 115 51.88 9.92 -10.25
C ARG A 115 52.27 11.33 -9.83
#